data_AF-A0A425WKV4-F1
#
_entry.id   AF-A0A425WKV4-F1
#
_cell.length_a   1.000
_cell.length_b   1.000
_cell.length_c   1.000
_cell.angle_alpha   90.00
_cell.angle_beta   90.00
_cell.angle_gamma   90.00
#
_symmetry.space_group_name_H-M   'P 1'
#
loop_
_entity.id
_entity.type
_entity.pdbx_description
1 polymer ?
#
loop_
_entity_poly.entity_id
_entity_poly.type
_entity_poly.pdbx_seq_one_letter_code
_entity_poly.pdbx_strand_id
1 'polypeptide(L)'
;MGEKASARGRTCRRTYDACLDAPLAHASGTLLGTWLCEFACMFAAFLFMRFVAEVDFGDNAALVLLAIFLSALVACAAGALLGTIPAMESGMVSGIVCLLSLFTGLYGPASQSLADLVESSAPFLAYANPLWEMTNCFYALLYYDTLDAFQARCTALVFMALAFFALASLRMRRISHEHL
;
A
#
# COMPACT_ATOMS: atom_id res chain seq x y z
N MET A 1 7.21 -10.11 51.80
CA MET A 1 6.43 -8.97 51.24
C MET A 1 6.75 -8.68 49.76
N GLY A 2 7.91 -9.08 49.21
CA GLY A 2 8.29 -8.80 47.81
C GLY A 2 7.58 -9.63 46.72
N GLU A 3 7.07 -10.82 47.02
CA GLU A 3 6.45 -11.71 46.04
C GLU A 3 5.10 -11.18 45.50
N LYS A 4 4.30 -10.55 46.37
CA LYS A 4 3.01 -9.94 46.02
C LYS A 4 3.17 -8.69 45.13
N ALA A 5 4.25 -7.92 45.31
CA ALA A 5 4.56 -6.76 44.47
C ALA A 5 5.01 -7.18 43.06
N SER A 6 5.80 -8.26 42.96
CA SER A 6 6.24 -8.84 41.69
C SER A 6 5.09 -9.46 40.89
N ALA A 7 4.15 -10.14 41.56
CA ALA A 7 2.95 -10.68 40.94
C ALA A 7 2.02 -9.57 40.40
N ARG A 8 1.83 -8.48 41.16
CA ARG A 8 1.00 -7.33 40.76
C ARG A 8 1.56 -6.59 39.54
N GLY A 9 2.89 -6.44 39.45
CA GLY A 9 3.55 -5.85 38.28
C GLY A 9 3.39 -6.70 37.01
N ARG A 10 3.47 -8.04 37.12
CA ARG A 10 3.23 -8.95 36.00
C ARG A 10 1.78 -8.95 35.53
N THR A 11 0.82 -8.89 36.46
CA THR A 11 -0.61 -8.81 36.11
C THR A 11 -0.92 -7.49 35.42
N CYS A 12 -0.43 -6.35 35.95
CA CYS A 12 -0.62 -5.02 35.34
C CYS A 12 -0.06 -4.95 33.91
N ARG A 13 1.12 -5.52 33.68
CA ARG A 13 1.73 -5.60 32.35
C ARG A 13 0.92 -6.45 31.38
N ARG A 14 0.38 -7.59 31.83
CA ARG A 14 -0.50 -8.46 31.02
C ARG A 14 -1.83 -7.82 30.65
N THR A 15 -2.49 -7.13 31.60
CA THR A 15 -3.73 -6.41 31.28
C THR A 15 -3.47 -5.21 30.38
N TYR A 16 -2.33 -4.55 30.54
CA TYR A 16 -1.88 -3.47 29.65
C TYR A 16 -1.65 -3.98 28.22
N ASP A 17 -0.88 -5.06 28.04
CA ASP A 17 -0.62 -5.67 26.73
C ASP A 17 -1.94 -6.10 26.05
N ALA A 18 -2.84 -6.76 26.81
CA ALA A 18 -4.16 -7.16 26.32
C ALA A 18 -5.08 -5.98 25.92
N CYS A 19 -4.97 -4.85 26.61
CA CYS A 19 -5.73 -3.64 26.29
C CYS A 19 -5.19 -2.94 25.04
N LEU A 20 -3.90 -3.09 24.74
CA LEU A 20 -3.26 -2.60 23.52
C LEU A 20 -3.55 -3.51 22.31
N ASP A 21 -3.65 -4.82 22.54
CA ASP A 21 -3.90 -5.80 21.48
C ASP A 21 -5.33 -5.75 20.93
N ALA A 22 -6.32 -5.35 21.74
CA ALA A 22 -7.73 -5.24 21.33
C ALA A 22 -7.98 -4.23 20.19
N PRO A 23 -7.53 -2.95 20.27
CA PRO A 23 -7.70 -2.00 19.16
C PRO A 23 -6.86 -2.35 17.93
N LEU A 24 -5.68 -2.96 18.11
CA LEU A 24 -4.84 -3.44 17.00
C LEU A 24 -5.48 -4.62 16.25
N ALA A 25 -6.12 -5.54 16.98
CA ALA A 25 -6.86 -6.66 16.39
C ALA A 25 -8.03 -6.15 15.54
N HIS A 26 -8.81 -5.19 16.04
CA HIS A 26 -9.89 -4.56 15.26
C HIS A 26 -9.36 -3.82 14.02
N ALA A 27 -8.27 -3.06 14.16
CA ALA A 27 -7.64 -2.39 13.03
C ALA A 27 -7.19 -3.39 11.95
N SER A 28 -6.58 -4.52 12.34
CA SER A 28 -6.16 -5.55 11.39
C SER A 28 -7.34 -6.19 10.63
N GLY A 29 -8.48 -6.40 11.29
CA GLY A 29 -9.70 -6.90 10.65
C GLY A 29 -10.27 -5.91 9.63
N THR A 30 -10.32 -4.62 10.00
CA THR A 30 -10.75 -3.56 9.08
C THR A 30 -9.83 -3.47 7.87
N LEU A 31 -8.50 -3.49 8.08
CA LEU A 31 -7.51 -3.42 7.00
C LEU A 31 -7.62 -4.61 6.04
N LEU A 32 -7.77 -5.82 6.57
CA LEU A 32 -7.99 -7.02 5.76
C LEU A 32 -9.29 -6.90 4.94
N GLY A 33 -10.37 -6.43 5.56
CA GLY A 33 -11.64 -6.20 4.89
C GLY A 33 -11.56 -5.15 3.78
N THR A 34 -10.92 -4.01 4.03
CA THR A 34 -10.76 -2.94 3.02
C THR A 34 -9.88 -3.40 1.86
N TRP A 35 -8.78 -4.09 2.14
CA TRP A 35 -7.91 -4.61 1.10
C TRP A 35 -8.60 -5.65 0.21
N LEU A 36 -9.33 -6.61 0.80
CA LEU A 36 -10.08 -7.60 0.03
C LEU A 36 -11.21 -6.97 -0.79
N CYS A 37 -11.88 -5.95 -0.25
CA CYS A 37 -12.88 -5.19 -0.97
C CYS A 37 -12.28 -4.48 -2.19
N GLU A 38 -11.16 -3.77 -2.01
CA GLU A 38 -10.46 -3.08 -3.09
C GLU A 38 -9.92 -4.06 -4.15
N PHE A 39 -9.32 -5.17 -3.71
CA PHE A 39 -8.89 -6.23 -4.61
C PHE A 39 -10.06 -6.82 -5.41
N ALA A 40 -11.21 -7.07 -4.77
CA ALA A 40 -12.40 -7.57 -5.47
C ALA A 40 -12.93 -6.58 -6.52
N CYS A 41 -12.92 -5.28 -6.21
CA CYS A 41 -13.29 -4.24 -7.17
C CYS A 41 -12.35 -4.22 -8.39
N MET A 42 -11.03 -4.29 -8.15
CA MET A 42 -10.04 -4.32 -9.24
C MET A 42 -10.08 -5.64 -10.02
N PHE A 43 -10.36 -6.76 -9.34
CA PHE A 43 -10.59 -8.04 -9.99
C PHE A 43 -11.80 -7.98 -10.93
N ALA A 44 -12.91 -7.37 -10.50
CA ALA A 44 -14.06 -7.15 -11.37
C ALA A 44 -13.71 -6.29 -12.60
N ALA A 45 -12.89 -5.25 -12.43
CA ALA A 45 -12.38 -4.46 -13.55
C ALA A 45 -11.50 -5.29 -14.50
N PHE A 46 -10.65 -6.18 -13.98
CA PHE A 46 -9.87 -7.12 -14.78
C PHE A 46 -10.78 -8.07 -15.59
N LEU A 47 -11.82 -8.64 -14.98
CA LEU A 47 -12.77 -9.49 -15.69
C LEU A 47 -13.51 -8.72 -16.79
N PHE A 48 -13.88 -7.46 -16.53
CA PHE A 48 -14.46 -6.59 -17.55
C PHE A 48 -13.50 -6.39 -18.72
N MET A 49 -12.22 -6.07 -18.46
CA MET A 49 -11.22 -5.95 -19.52
C MET A 49 -11.06 -7.24 -20.31
N ARG A 50 -11.04 -8.40 -19.64
CA ARG A 50 -10.83 -9.71 -20.27
C ARG A 50 -12.02 -10.19 -21.12
N PHE A 51 -13.25 -9.99 -20.63
CA PHE A 51 -14.45 -10.59 -21.22
C PHE A 51 -15.32 -9.60 -22.01
N VAL A 52 -15.28 -8.31 -21.68
CA VAL A 52 -16.12 -7.29 -22.33
C VAL A 52 -15.29 -6.44 -23.28
N ALA A 53 -14.12 -5.98 -22.84
CA ALA A 53 -13.20 -5.24 -23.71
C ALA A 53 -12.30 -6.16 -24.57
N GLU A 54 -12.41 -7.48 -24.39
CA GLU A 54 -11.68 -8.52 -25.14
C GLU A 54 -10.16 -8.30 -25.15
N VAL A 55 -9.61 -7.73 -24.06
CA VAL A 55 -8.16 -7.55 -23.90
C VAL A 55 -7.51 -8.92 -23.75
N ASP A 56 -6.61 -9.25 -24.67
CA ASP A 56 -5.79 -10.45 -24.58
C ASP A 56 -4.56 -10.20 -23.71
N PHE A 57 -4.55 -10.82 -22.54
CA PHE A 57 -3.41 -10.79 -21.61
C PHE A 57 -2.43 -11.95 -21.85
N GLY A 58 -2.70 -12.85 -22.79
CA GLY A 58 -1.90 -14.04 -23.06
C GLY A 58 -1.58 -14.84 -21.79
N ASP A 59 -0.32 -15.28 -21.68
CA ASP A 59 0.20 -16.01 -20.52
C ASP A 59 0.37 -15.13 -19.26
N ASN A 60 0.28 -13.80 -19.40
CA ASN A 60 0.49 -12.84 -18.32
C ASN A 60 -0.75 -12.62 -17.44
N ALA A 61 -1.90 -13.21 -17.76
CA ALA A 61 -3.15 -13.00 -17.02
C ALA A 61 -3.00 -13.23 -15.50
N ALA A 62 -2.30 -14.29 -15.09
CA ALA A 62 -2.04 -14.58 -13.68
C ALA A 62 -1.09 -13.55 -13.04
N LEU A 63 -0.11 -13.04 -13.79
CA LEU A 63 0.83 -12.02 -13.33
C LEU A 63 0.16 -10.65 -13.20
N VAL A 64 -0.78 -10.32 -14.09
CA VAL A 64 -1.62 -9.12 -13.98
C VAL A 64 -2.47 -9.18 -12.71
N LEU A 65 -3.05 -10.34 -12.39
CA LEU A 65 -3.78 -10.53 -11.14
C LEU A 65 -2.88 -10.36 -9.91
N LEU A 66 -1.65 -10.87 -9.96
CA LEU A 66 -0.65 -10.64 -8.91
C LEU A 66 -0.30 -9.15 -8.77
N ALA A 67 -0.13 -8.43 -9.88
CA ALA A 67 0.13 -6.99 -9.88
C ALA A 67 -1.04 -6.21 -9.25
N ILE A 68 -2.28 -6.57 -9.57
CA ILE A 68 -3.49 -5.99 -8.96
C ILE A 68 -3.52 -6.25 -7.44
N PHE A 69 -3.25 -7.49 -7.04
CA PHE A 69 -3.22 -7.90 -5.64
C PHE A 69 -2.20 -7.10 -4.82
N LEU A 70 -0.98 -6.95 -5.34
CA LEU A 70 0.08 -6.17 -4.69
C LEU A 70 -0.21 -4.67 -4.70
N SER A 71 -0.76 -4.14 -5.79
CA SER A 71 -1.15 -2.72 -5.89
C SER A 71 -2.23 -2.37 -4.85
N ALA A 72 -3.27 -3.21 -4.74
CA ALA A 72 -4.31 -3.05 -3.72
C ALA A 72 -3.73 -3.14 -2.29
N LEU A 73 -2.73 -4.01 -2.07
CA LEU A 73 -2.08 -4.14 -0.76
C LEU A 73 -1.33 -2.85 -0.38
N VAL A 74 -0.56 -2.28 -1.31
CA VAL A 74 0.16 -1.02 -1.11
C VAL A 74 -0.81 0.16 -0.93
N ALA A 75 -1.90 0.21 -1.71
CA ALA A 75 -2.96 1.22 -1.54
C ALA A 75 -3.59 1.15 -0.15
N CYS A 76 -3.94 -0.06 0.31
CA CYS A 76 -4.46 -0.26 1.67
C CYS A 76 -3.44 0.13 2.75
N ALA A 77 -2.16 -0.22 2.58
CA ALA A 77 -1.10 0.14 3.53
C ALA A 77 -0.86 1.66 3.58
N ALA A 78 -0.85 2.33 2.42
CA ALA A 78 -0.75 3.77 2.33
C ALA A 78 -1.96 4.46 2.98
N GLY A 79 -3.17 3.97 2.72
CA GLY A 79 -4.39 4.44 3.37
C GLY A 79 -4.34 4.30 4.90
N ALA A 80 -3.84 3.16 5.39
CA ALA A 80 -3.63 2.93 6.82
C ALA A 80 -2.66 3.95 7.43
N LEU A 81 -1.55 4.21 6.75
CA LEU A 81 -0.55 5.19 7.20
C LEU A 81 -1.11 6.61 7.20
N LEU A 82 -1.73 7.03 6.10
CA LEU A 82 -2.35 8.36 5.98
C LEU A 82 -3.45 8.56 7.02
N GLY A 83 -4.22 7.51 7.32
CA GLY A 83 -5.24 7.50 8.38
C GLY A 83 -4.69 7.72 9.79
N THR A 84 -3.37 7.58 10.02
CA THR A 84 -2.75 7.92 11.31
C THR A 84 -2.38 9.40 11.46
N ILE A 85 -2.53 10.21 10.41
CA ILE A 85 -2.22 11.65 10.46
C ILE A 85 -3.45 12.42 10.96
N PRO A 86 -3.35 13.14 12.09
CA PRO A 86 -4.45 13.97 12.57
C PRO A 86 -4.71 15.09 11.55
N ALA A 87 -5.98 15.32 11.21
CA ALA A 87 -6.45 16.24 10.17
C ALA A 87 -6.22 15.80 8.70
N MET A 88 -5.90 14.54 8.43
CA MET A 88 -5.94 14.01 7.06
C MET A 88 -7.39 13.90 6.56
N GLU A 89 -7.75 14.70 5.57
CA GLU A 89 -9.06 14.67 4.91
C GLU A 89 -9.04 13.85 3.61
N SER A 90 -10.19 13.31 3.20
CA SER A 90 -10.31 12.54 1.96
C SER A 90 -9.89 13.33 0.71
N GLY A 91 -10.18 14.63 0.67
CA GLY A 91 -9.74 15.53 -0.41
C GLY A 91 -8.22 15.64 -0.51
N MET A 92 -7.50 15.64 0.62
CA MET A 92 -6.04 15.65 0.64
C MET A 92 -5.46 14.35 0.11
N VAL A 93 -6.02 13.21 0.49
CA VAL A 93 -5.61 11.89 -0.03
C VAL A 93 -5.78 11.86 -1.55
N SER A 94 -6.92 12.32 -2.06
CA SER A 94 -7.13 12.40 -3.50
C SER A 94 -6.15 13.34 -4.20
N GLY A 95 -5.83 14.49 -3.58
CA GLY A 95 -4.83 15.43 -4.10
C GLY A 95 -3.42 14.83 -4.15
N ILE A 96 -3.02 14.10 -3.11
CA ILE A 96 -1.75 13.37 -3.06
C ILE A 96 -1.70 12.32 -4.16
N VAL A 97 -2.74 11.48 -4.28
CA VAL A 97 -2.80 10.44 -5.31
C VAL A 97 -2.75 11.05 -6.70
N CYS A 98 -3.50 12.12 -6.96
CA CYS A 98 -3.48 12.82 -8.25
C CYS A 98 -2.08 13.37 -8.59
N LEU A 99 -1.44 14.03 -7.62
CA LEU A 99 -0.08 14.57 -7.80
C LEU A 99 0.94 13.45 -8.06
N LEU A 100 0.87 12.36 -7.29
CA LEU A 100 1.74 11.20 -7.49
C LEU A 100 1.49 10.53 -8.84
N SER A 101 0.23 10.43 -9.29
CA SER A 101 -0.15 9.91 -10.60
C SER A 101 0.40 10.77 -11.73
N LEU A 102 0.49 12.10 -11.55
CA LEU A 102 1.05 12.99 -12.57
C LEU A 102 2.47 12.58 -12.98
N PHE A 103 3.27 12.15 -12.01
CA PHE A 103 4.65 11.71 -12.22
C PHE A 103 4.78 10.26 -12.71
N THR A 104 3.68 9.59 -13.07
CA THR A 104 3.72 8.24 -13.66
C THR A 104 3.64 8.24 -15.18
N GLY A 105 3.42 9.40 -15.82
CA GLY A 105 3.33 9.51 -17.27
C GLY A 105 1.97 9.12 -17.88
N LEU A 106 0.95 8.86 -17.06
CA LEU A 106 -0.36 8.36 -17.51
C LEU A 106 -1.33 9.44 -18.06
N TYR A 107 -0.98 10.73 -17.98
CA TYR A 107 -1.84 11.85 -18.42
C TYR A 107 -1.45 12.43 -19.78
N GLY A 108 -0.68 11.69 -20.59
CA GLY A 108 -0.26 12.09 -21.93
C GLY A 108 1.17 12.66 -22.00
N PRO A 109 1.60 13.18 -23.18
CA PRO A 109 3.01 13.45 -23.47
C PRO A 109 3.69 14.40 -22.49
N ALA A 110 2.99 15.43 -22.02
CA ALA A 110 3.54 16.35 -21.03
C ALA A 110 3.87 15.65 -19.70
N SER A 111 2.98 14.77 -19.22
CA SER A 111 3.21 13.98 -18.00
C SER A 111 4.33 12.95 -18.18
N GLN A 112 4.47 12.38 -19.38
CA GLN A 112 5.56 11.45 -19.72
C GLN A 112 6.90 12.17 -19.67
N SER A 113 7.03 13.34 -20.30
CA SER A 113 8.27 14.13 -20.23
C SER A 113 8.62 14.55 -18.80
N LEU A 114 7.62 14.85 -17.96
CA LEU A 114 7.86 15.13 -16.53
C LEU A 114 8.32 13.89 -15.76
N ALA A 115 7.69 12.75 -16.00
CA ALA A 115 8.07 11.45 -15.44
C ALA A 115 9.53 11.11 -15.81
N ASP A 116 9.88 11.19 -17.10
CA ASP A 116 11.23 10.93 -17.62
C ASP A 116 12.27 11.91 -17.02
N LEU A 117 11.89 13.18 -16.87
CA LEU A 117 12.75 14.19 -16.26
C LEU A 117 13.04 13.88 -14.79
N VAL A 118 12.02 13.47 -14.02
CA VAL A 118 12.18 13.09 -12.61
C VAL A 118 13.00 11.80 -12.50
N GLU A 119 12.75 10.80 -13.34
CA GLU A 119 13.52 9.55 -13.34
C GLU A 119 15.00 9.79 -13.65
N SER A 120 15.30 10.60 -14.67
CA SER A 120 16.68 10.90 -15.08
C SER A 120 17.42 11.81 -14.10
N SER A 121 16.74 12.80 -13.50
CA SER A 121 17.38 13.79 -12.62
C SER A 121 17.41 13.36 -11.15
N ALA A 122 16.39 12.63 -10.70
CA ALA A 122 16.16 12.25 -9.32
C ALA A 122 15.50 10.86 -9.21
N PRO A 123 16.18 9.78 -9.65
CA PRO A 123 15.60 8.44 -9.74
C PRO A 123 15.06 7.92 -8.40
N PHE A 124 15.69 8.29 -7.28
CA PHE A 124 15.20 7.92 -5.95
C PHE A 124 13.82 8.50 -5.65
N LEU A 125 13.47 9.67 -6.19
CA LEU A 125 12.17 10.28 -6.00
C LEU A 125 11.09 9.57 -6.83
N ALA A 126 11.44 9.15 -8.05
CA ALA A 126 10.56 8.32 -8.88
C ALA A 126 10.25 6.99 -8.18
N TYR A 127 11.26 6.27 -7.70
CA TYR A 127 11.07 4.98 -7.03
C TYR A 127 10.43 5.08 -5.63
N ALA A 128 10.47 6.25 -4.99
CA ALA A 128 9.75 6.49 -3.74
C ALA A 128 8.23 6.64 -3.95
N ASN A 129 7.78 6.90 -5.19
CA ASN A 129 6.37 7.04 -5.51
C ASN A 129 5.71 5.64 -5.66
N PRO A 130 4.77 5.24 -4.79
CA PRO A 130 4.14 3.93 -4.91
C PRO A 130 3.36 3.75 -6.21
N LEU A 131 2.81 4.84 -6.78
CA LEU A 131 2.08 4.77 -8.05
C LEU A 131 3.02 4.59 -9.25
N TRP A 132 4.28 5.04 -9.13
CA TRP A 132 5.31 4.77 -10.12
C TRP A 132 5.58 3.26 -10.20
N GLU A 133 5.80 2.61 -9.06
CA GLU A 133 6.07 1.17 -8.99
C GLU A 133 4.87 0.34 -9.46
N MET A 134 3.63 0.74 -9.10
CA MET A 134 2.41 0.09 -9.61
C MET A 134 2.32 0.21 -11.13
N THR A 135 2.48 1.41 -11.68
CA THR A 135 2.39 1.66 -13.13
C THR A 135 3.46 0.87 -13.87
N ASN A 136 4.71 0.89 -13.38
CA ASN A 136 5.82 0.17 -13.98
C ASN A 136 5.71 -1.35 -13.83
N CYS A 137 4.99 -1.86 -12.81
CA CYS A 137 4.67 -3.27 -12.68
C CYS A 137 3.76 -3.75 -13.83
N PHE A 138 2.71 -2.98 -14.17
CA PHE A 138 1.86 -3.27 -15.32
C PHE A 138 2.58 -3.02 -16.65
N TYR A 139 3.37 -1.95 -16.74
CA TYR A 139 4.17 -1.65 -17.93
C TYR A 139 5.16 -2.78 -18.24
N ALA A 140 5.79 -3.37 -17.21
CA ALA A 140 6.68 -4.51 -17.36
C ALA A 140 6.01 -5.69 -18.07
N LEU A 141 4.76 -6.01 -17.72
CA LEU A 141 4.01 -7.11 -18.33
C LEU A 141 3.48 -6.79 -19.73
N LEU A 142 3.28 -5.50 -20.03
CA LEU A 142 2.71 -5.07 -21.32
C LEU A 142 3.79 -4.92 -22.40
N TYR A 143 4.98 -4.48 -22.03
CA TYR A 143 6.02 -4.06 -23.00
C TYR A 143 7.29 -4.90 -22.99
N TYR A 144 7.55 -5.70 -21.96
CA TYR A 144 8.77 -6.49 -21.87
C TYR A 144 8.48 -8.00 -21.96
N ASP A 145 9.32 -8.71 -22.70
CA ASP A 145 9.25 -10.17 -22.84
C ASP A 145 9.85 -10.92 -21.64
N THR A 146 10.65 -10.23 -20.81
CA THR A 146 11.31 -10.83 -19.64
C THR A 146 10.65 -10.38 -18.34
N LEU A 147 10.64 -11.27 -17.34
CA LEU A 147 10.02 -11.02 -16.04
C LEU A 147 10.93 -10.31 -15.04
N ASP A 148 12.18 -10.00 -15.39
CA ASP A 148 13.15 -9.39 -14.47
C ASP A 148 12.66 -8.03 -13.97
N ALA A 149 12.18 -7.19 -14.90
CA ALA A 149 11.59 -5.88 -14.57
C ALA A 149 10.36 -6.04 -13.69
N PHE A 150 9.47 -6.98 -14.02
CA PHE A 150 8.26 -7.25 -13.25
C PHE A 150 8.56 -7.66 -11.80
N GLN A 151 9.48 -8.61 -11.61
CA GLN A 151 9.86 -9.10 -10.29
C GLN A 151 10.50 -8.01 -9.42
N ALA A 152 11.31 -7.14 -10.01
CA ALA A 152 11.90 -6.01 -9.30
C ALA A 152 10.80 -5.06 -8.78
N ARG A 153 9.79 -4.74 -9.60
CA ARG A 153 8.66 -3.88 -9.20
C ARG A 153 7.76 -4.53 -8.15
N CYS A 154 7.45 -5.82 -8.29
CA CYS A 154 6.73 -6.56 -7.25
C CYS A 154 7.45 -6.54 -5.90
N THR A 155 8.77 -6.72 -5.94
CA THR A 155 9.62 -6.69 -4.73
C THR A 155 9.57 -5.30 -4.08
N ALA A 156 9.70 -4.23 -4.86
CA ALA A 156 9.57 -2.86 -4.37
C ALA A 156 8.20 -2.59 -3.73
N LEU A 157 7.11 -3.02 -4.38
CA LEU A 157 5.75 -2.90 -3.83
C LEU A 157 5.59 -3.63 -2.50
N VAL A 158 6.11 -4.86 -2.37
CA VAL A 158 6.09 -5.59 -1.09
C VAL A 158 6.86 -4.83 -0.01
N PHE A 159 8.05 -4.32 -0.31
CA PHE A 159 8.82 -3.51 0.63
C PHE A 159 8.08 -2.24 1.06
N MET A 160 7.44 -1.54 0.12
CA MET A 160 6.63 -0.35 0.41
C MET A 160 5.42 -0.67 1.29
N ALA A 161 4.68 -1.74 0.99
CA ALA A 161 3.54 -2.17 1.80
C ALA A 161 3.98 -2.46 3.25
N LEU A 162 5.06 -3.22 3.41
CA LEU A 162 5.63 -3.54 4.73
C LEU A 162 6.07 -2.26 5.47
N ALA A 163 6.74 -1.33 4.78
CA ALA A 163 7.16 -0.07 5.37
C ALA A 163 5.97 0.79 5.83
N PHE A 164 4.93 0.92 5.01
CA PHE A 164 3.73 1.68 5.35
C PHE A 164 2.95 1.05 6.50
N PHE A 165 2.75 -0.27 6.50
CA PHE A 165 2.12 -0.96 7.63
C PHE A 165 2.96 -0.86 8.91
N ALA A 166 4.29 -0.98 8.82
CA ALA A 166 5.16 -0.80 9.97
C ALA A 166 5.02 0.61 10.55
N LEU A 167 5.10 1.65 9.72
CA LEU A 167 4.94 3.05 10.15
C LEU A 167 3.53 3.30 10.72
N ALA A 168 2.48 2.81 10.07
CA ALA A 168 1.10 2.92 10.55
C ALA A 168 0.95 2.28 11.92
N SER A 169 1.46 1.05 12.10
CA SER A 169 1.40 0.34 13.38
C SER A 169 2.16 1.07 14.50
N LEU A 170 3.33 1.63 14.20
CA LEU A 170 4.11 2.42 15.16
C LEU A 170 3.38 3.71 15.57
N ARG A 171 2.71 4.38 14.62
CA ARG A 171 1.95 5.61 14.88
C ARG A 171 0.69 5.33 15.68
N MET A 172 -0.07 4.27 15.34
CA MET A 172 -1.25 3.84 16.11
C MET A 172 -0.89 3.50 17.56
N ARG A 173 0.24 2.81 17.78
CA ARG A 173 0.74 2.54 19.14
C ARG A 173 1.02 3.82 19.91
N ARG A 174 1.68 4.81 19.29
CA ARG A 174 1.98 6.11 19.92
C ARG A 174 0.72 6.89 20.31
N ILE A 175 -0.27 6.96 19.42
CA ILE A 175 -1.54 7.66 19.71
C ILE A 175 -2.23 7.02 20.93
N SER A 176 -2.21 5.69 21.03
CA SER A 176 -2.77 4.99 22.19
C SER A 176 -2.06 5.32 23.52
N HIS A 177 -0.81 5.77 23.48
CA HIS A 177 -0.06 6.20 24.68
C HIS A 177 -0.35 7.64 25.09
N GLU A 178 -0.74 8.52 24.15
CA GLU A 178 -1.00 9.94 24.44
C GLU A 178 -2.37 10.19 25.07
N HIS A 179 -3.30 9.25 24.94
CA HIS A 179 -4.63 9.32 25.55
C HIS A 179 -4.68 8.84 27.02
N LEU A 180 -3.54 8.72 27.70
CA LEU A 180 -3.38 8.31 29.10
C LEU A 180 -2.72 9.42 29.93
#